data_AF-G4F4S5-F1
#
_entry.id   AF-G4F4S5-F1
#
_cell.length_a   1.000
_cell.length_b   1.000
_cell.length_c   1.000
_cell.angle_alpha   90.00
_cell.angle_beta   90.00
_cell.angle_gamma   90.00
#
_symmetry.space_group_name_H-M   'P 1'
#
loop_
_entity.id
_entity.type
_entity.pdbx_description
1 polymer ?
#
loop_
_entity_poly.entity_id
_entity_poly.type
_entity_poly.pdbx_seq_one_letter_code
_entity_poly.pdbx_strand_id
1 'polypeptide(L)'
;MNLTVGDNTYGIDSQGDFNLIIDGEEVSTPYETDSHVGADWFLYSWEALRKANSIVAVTSDGQSVALPSKGSAAALPNASSPEMSCLTGFYSF
;
A
#
# COMPACT_ATOMS: atom_id res chain seq x y z
N MET A 1 3.30 -4.99 3.47
CA MET A 1 1.84 -4.69 3.44
C MET A 1 1.19 -5.82 2.66
N ASN A 2 0.10 -6.41 3.17
CA ASN A 2 -0.57 -7.52 2.49
C ASN A 2 -2.04 -7.16 2.25
N LEU A 3 -2.60 -7.69 1.15
CA LEU A 3 -4.01 -7.61 0.83
C LEU A 3 -4.62 -9.02 0.93
N THR A 4 -5.74 -9.15 1.64
CA THR A 4 -6.50 -10.41 1.68
C THR A 4 -7.85 -10.21 1.02
N VAL A 5 -8.17 -11.05 0.04
CA VAL A 5 -9.46 -11.06 -0.67
C VAL A 5 -9.99 -12.49 -0.66
N GLY A 6 -11.10 -12.72 0.07
CA GLY A 6 -11.57 -14.07 0.36
C GLY A 6 -10.50 -14.87 1.11
N ASP A 7 -10.14 -16.04 0.59
CA ASP A 7 -9.13 -16.92 1.16
C ASP A 7 -7.71 -16.69 0.58
N ASN A 8 -7.56 -15.74 -0.33
CA ASN A 8 -6.28 -15.45 -1.00
C ASN A 8 -5.57 -14.25 -0.36
N THR A 9 -4.24 -14.33 -0.27
CA THR A 9 -3.39 -13.23 0.20
C THR A 9 -2.40 -12.84 -0.88
N TYR A 10 -2.24 -11.53 -1.07
CA TYR A 10 -1.42 -10.87 -2.08
C TYR A 10 -0.40 -9.92 -1.40
N GLY A 11 0.73 -9.65 -2.06
CA GLY A 11 1.88 -8.92 -1.50
C GLY A 11 3.20 -9.70 -1.53
N ILE A 12 4.20 -9.23 -0.78
CA ILE A 12 5.49 -9.92 -0.61
C ILE A 12 5.27 -11.34 -0.06
N ASP A 13 6.01 -12.31 -0.60
CA ASP A 13 6.01 -13.74 -0.21
C ASP A 13 4.62 -14.42 -0.24
N SER A 14 3.70 -13.91 -1.07
CA SER A 14 2.33 -14.38 -1.12
C SER A 14 1.98 -15.04 -2.46
N GLN A 15 0.69 -15.39 -2.66
CA GLN A 15 0.24 -16.13 -3.85
C GLN A 15 0.16 -15.27 -5.11
N GLY A 16 0.28 -13.95 -4.99
CA GLY A 16 0.23 -13.04 -6.13
C GLY A 16 0.44 -11.58 -5.76
N ASP A 17 0.47 -10.74 -6.78
CA ASP A 17 0.69 -9.31 -6.64
C ASP A 17 -0.63 -8.55 -6.55
N PHE A 18 -0.56 -7.31 -6.09
CA PHE A 18 -1.67 -6.37 -6.19
C PHE A 18 -1.18 -4.94 -6.44
N ASN A 19 -2.01 -4.17 -7.12
CA ASN A 19 -1.84 -2.74 -7.32
C ASN A 19 -2.91 -1.98 -6.53
N LEU A 20 -2.65 -0.70 -6.26
CA LEU A 20 -3.67 0.20 -5.72
C LEU A 20 -3.99 1.28 -6.75
N ILE A 21 -5.26 1.55 -6.97
CA ILE A 21 -5.75 2.74 -7.65
C ILE A 21 -6.21 3.71 -6.56
N ILE A 22 -5.45 4.79 -6.36
CA ILE A 22 -5.69 5.80 -5.33
C ILE A 22 -6.12 7.08 -6.05
N ASP A 23 -7.36 7.50 -5.82
CA ASP A 23 -7.94 8.69 -6.48
C ASP A 23 -7.82 8.67 -8.03
N GLY A 24 -7.85 7.48 -8.60
CA GLY A 24 -7.76 7.23 -10.05
C GLY A 24 -6.33 7.02 -10.57
N GLU A 25 -5.31 7.18 -9.73
CA GLU A 25 -3.91 6.92 -10.08
C GLU A 25 -3.49 5.53 -9.65
N GLU A 26 -2.95 4.75 -10.57
CA GLU A 26 -2.45 3.41 -10.27
C GLU A 26 -1.02 3.46 -9.69
N VAL A 27 -0.82 2.72 -8.60
CA VAL A 27 0.47 2.46 -7.98
C VAL A 27 0.71 0.96 -7.99
N SER A 28 1.73 0.55 -8.75
CA SER A 28 2.11 -0.86 -8.90
C SER A 28 2.84 -1.35 -7.66
N THR A 29 2.54 -2.57 -7.23
CA THR A 29 3.23 -3.27 -6.14
C THR A 29 3.55 -2.38 -4.92
N PRO A 30 2.54 -1.71 -4.32
CA PRO A 30 2.73 -0.65 -3.32
C PRO A 30 3.23 -1.17 -1.95
N TYR A 31 3.49 -2.47 -1.88
CA TYR A 31 4.00 -3.18 -0.71
C TYR A 31 5.49 -3.51 -0.80
N GLU A 32 6.14 -3.27 -1.94
CA GLU A 32 7.57 -3.57 -2.12
C GLU A 32 8.40 -2.64 -1.23
N THR A 33 9.32 -3.21 -0.44
CA THR A 33 10.21 -2.44 0.45
C THR A 33 11.69 -2.81 0.32
N ASP A 34 12.03 -3.73 -0.56
CA ASP A 34 13.31 -4.44 -0.61
C ASP A 34 14.24 -3.91 -1.72
N SER A 35 13.71 -3.09 -2.62
CA SER A 35 14.47 -2.31 -3.59
C SER A 35 14.35 -0.81 -3.30
N HIS A 36 15.32 -0.02 -3.76
CA HIS A 36 15.28 1.44 -3.57
C HIS A 36 14.03 2.05 -4.21
N VAL A 37 13.73 1.61 -5.44
CA VAL A 37 12.57 2.06 -6.20
C VAL A 37 11.27 1.63 -5.52
N GLY A 38 11.19 0.38 -5.04
CA GLY A 38 10.00 -0.08 -4.34
C GLY A 38 9.80 0.61 -3.00
N ALA A 39 10.86 0.84 -2.22
CA ALA A 39 10.80 1.63 -1.00
C ALA A 39 10.27 3.07 -1.24
N ASP A 40 10.71 3.74 -2.31
CA ASP A 40 10.17 5.05 -2.71
C ASP A 40 8.68 4.97 -3.04
N TRP A 41 8.27 3.96 -3.82
CA TRP A 41 6.86 3.73 -4.16
C TRP A 41 6.00 3.37 -2.97
N PHE A 42 6.53 2.61 -2.01
CA PHE A 42 5.85 2.31 -0.75
C PHE A 42 5.56 3.60 0.02
N LEU A 43 6.55 4.49 0.16
CA LEU A 43 6.35 5.77 0.85
C LEU A 43 5.40 6.70 0.12
N TYR A 44 5.50 6.76 -1.21
CA TYR A 44 4.53 7.47 -2.04
C TYR A 44 3.11 6.96 -1.78
N SER A 45 2.92 5.65 -1.85
CA SER A 45 1.63 4.99 -1.61
C SER A 45 1.11 5.26 -0.21
N TRP A 46 1.97 5.19 0.80
CA TRP A 46 1.62 5.42 2.20
C TRP A 46 1.06 6.83 2.43
N GLU A 47 1.72 7.85 1.90
CA GLU A 47 1.25 9.23 2.02
C GLU A 47 0.05 9.53 1.12
N ALA A 48 -0.09 8.84 -0.02
CA ALA A 48 -1.28 8.91 -0.86
C ALA A 48 -2.50 8.33 -0.14
N LEU A 49 -2.36 7.14 0.47
CA LEU A 49 -3.42 6.49 1.25
C LEU A 49 -3.95 7.37 2.39
N ARG A 50 -3.06 8.10 3.07
CA ARG A 50 -3.44 9.06 4.13
C ARG A 50 -4.37 10.17 3.63
N LYS A 51 -4.31 10.53 2.34
CA LYS A 51 -5.05 11.64 1.74
C LYS A 51 -6.19 11.18 0.81
N ALA A 52 -6.27 9.87 0.56
CA ALA A 52 -7.14 9.29 -0.45
C ALA A 52 -8.62 9.56 -0.19
N ASN A 53 -9.37 9.85 -1.26
CA ASN A 53 -10.84 9.90 -1.24
C ASN A 53 -11.45 8.56 -1.70
N SER A 54 -10.72 7.84 -2.56
CA SER A 54 -11.08 6.54 -3.09
C SER A 54 -9.84 5.65 -3.19
N ILE A 55 -10.01 4.37 -2.86
CA ILE A 55 -8.96 3.37 -2.93
C ILE A 55 -9.58 2.11 -3.53
N VAL A 56 -8.97 1.59 -4.59
CA VAL A 56 -9.33 0.29 -5.18
C VAL A 56 -8.08 -0.56 -5.23
N ALA A 57 -8.14 -1.78 -4.70
CA ALA A 57 -7.10 -2.77 -4.90
C ALA A 57 -7.42 -3.62 -6.14
N VAL A 58 -6.42 -3.86 -6.97
CA VAL A 58 -6.51 -4.73 -8.15
C VAL A 58 -5.50 -5.85 -7.99
N THR A 59 -5.98 -7.08 -7.91
CA THR A 59 -5.13 -8.27 -7.73
C THR A 59 -4.63 -8.80 -9.08
N SER A 60 -3.51 -9.53 -9.07
CA SER A 60 -2.92 -10.10 -10.29
C SER A 60 -3.80 -11.14 -10.99
N ASP A 61 -4.76 -11.74 -10.27
CA ASP A 61 -5.80 -12.63 -10.81
C ASP A 61 -7.05 -11.88 -11.31
N GLY A 62 -7.02 -10.55 -11.34
CA GLY A 62 -8.03 -9.70 -11.98
C GLY A 62 -9.20 -9.31 -11.09
N GLN A 63 -9.14 -9.57 -9.78
CA GLN A 63 -10.17 -9.08 -8.85
C GLN A 63 -9.97 -7.59 -8.57
N SER A 64 -11.07 -6.88 -8.33
CA SER A 64 -11.05 -5.47 -7.94
C SER A 64 -11.89 -5.27 -6.69
N VAL A 65 -11.30 -4.65 -5.66
CA VAL A 65 -11.95 -4.47 -4.35
C VAL A 65 -11.82 -3.01 -3.93
N ALA A 66 -12.96 -2.34 -3.69
CA ALA A 66 -12.97 -1.01 -3.11
C ALA A 66 -12.62 -1.10 -1.62
N LEU A 67 -11.65 -0.30 -1.18
CA LEU A 67 -11.21 -0.22 0.21
C LEU A 67 -11.76 1.05 0.88
N PRO A 68 -11.98 1.04 2.21
CA PRO A 68 -12.34 2.25 2.93
C PRO A 68 -11.22 3.31 2.85
N SER A 69 -11.57 4.50 2.39
CA SER A 69 -10.67 5.68 2.37
C SER A 69 -10.87 6.60 3.56
N LYS A 70 -12.08 6.61 4.13
CA LYS A 70 -12.41 7.46 5.27
C LYS A 70 -11.68 6.99 6.53
N GLY A 71 -10.90 7.88 7.12
CA GLY A 71 -10.16 7.62 8.36
C GLY A 71 -8.72 7.16 8.15
N SER A 72 -8.26 6.97 6.91
CA SER A 72 -6.89 6.53 6.61
C SER A 72 -5.81 7.41 7.26
N ALA A 73 -5.99 8.74 7.26
CA ALA A 73 -5.06 9.67 7.89
C ALA A 73 -4.87 9.45 9.41
N ALA A 74 -5.91 8.95 10.08
CA ALA A 74 -5.89 8.69 11.52
C ALA A 74 -5.38 7.29 11.86
N ALA A 75 -5.54 6.32 10.94
CA ALA A 75 -5.10 4.95 11.12
C ALA A 75 -3.62 4.74 10.73
N LEU A 76 -3.15 5.47 9.72
CA LEU A 76 -1.78 5.38 9.22
C LEU A 76 -1.00 6.55 9.79
N PRO A 77 0.06 6.39 10.60
CA PRO A 77 0.93 7.49 11.02
C PRO A 77 1.60 8.18 9.83
N ASN A 78 2.05 9.42 10.00
CA ASN A 78 2.83 10.12 8.96
C ASN A 78 4.17 9.42 8.78
N ALA A 79 4.67 9.29 7.55
CA ALA A 79 5.92 8.60 7.27
C ALA A 79 7.16 9.22 7.93
N SER A 80 7.13 10.50 8.29
CA SER A 80 8.18 11.19 9.03
C SER A 80 7.94 11.26 10.54
N SER A 81 6.84 10.68 11.04
CA SER A 81 6.53 10.65 12.47
C SER A 81 7.31 9.53 13.16
N PRO A 82 7.79 9.72 14.41
CA PRO A 82 8.31 8.63 15.24
C PRO A 82 7.31 7.48 15.49
N GLU A 83 6.02 7.72 15.23
CA GLU A 83 4.97 6.68 15.31
C GLU A 83 4.98 5.74 14.10
N MET A 84 5.73 6.06 13.05
CA MET A 84 5.88 5.23 11.86
C MET A 84 6.71 3.98 12.19
N SER A 85 6.02 2.87 12.47
CA SER A 85 6.69 1.59 12.75
C SER A 85 7.11 0.82 11.50
N CYS A 86 6.72 1.28 10.31
CA CYS A 86 7.08 0.63 9.05
C CYS A 86 8.51 1.00 8.66
N LEU A 87 9.37 0.00 8.56
CA LEU A 87 10.74 0.12 8.06
C LEU A 87 10.79 -0.40 6.62
N THR A 88 11.59 0.25 5.77
CA THR A 88 11.96 -0.31 4.46
C THR A 88 13.41 -0.75 4.51
N GLY A 89 13.88 -1.48 3.49
CA GLY A 89 15.30 -1.86 3.39
C GLY A 89 16.27 -0.68 3.27
N PHE A 90 15.75 0.53 3.04
CA PHE A 90 16.54 1.73 2.74
C PHE A 90 16.28 2.91 3.66
N TYR A 91 15.13 2.95 4.35
CA TYR A 91 14.74 4.05 5.22
C TYR A 91 14.33 3.53 6.60
N SER A 92 14.86 4.19 7.63
CA SER A 92 14.38 4.09 9.00
C SER A 92 13.87 5.47 9.40
N PHE A 93 12.71 5.51 10.05
CA PHE A 93 11.95 6.73 10.37
C PHE A 93 11.91 6.96 11.88
#